data_AF-A0A6P4E8F8-F1
#
_entry.id   AF-A0A6P4E8F8-F1
#
_cell.length_a   1.000
_cell.length_b   1.000
_cell.length_c   1.000
_cell.angle_alpha   90.00
_cell.angle_beta   90.00
_cell.angle_gamma   90.00
#
_symmetry.space_group_name_H-M   'P 1'
#
loop_
_entity.id
_entity.type
_entity.pdbx_description
1 polymer ?
#
loop_
_entity_poly.entity_id
_entity_poly.type
_entity_poly.pdbx_seq_one_letter_code
_entity_poly.pdbx_strand_id
1 'polypeptide(L)'
;MIKIVWLLAAFSSTAHCFYDQMRCANCSSVNQECKIQTTGWSCEFEIDAKKLDPNLNSSQIPSSLKTCMPPGMGFIKEKPIIGYCCFWSPELGCQKIKRVEYENGRCHRCTRAIWSSVMENKTCPCGNWFLGLEDSAIRPKSRGSILILLTLYTLLFL
;
A
#
# COMPACT_ATOMS: atom_id res chain seq x y z
N MET A 1 -18.29 54.85 24.04
CA MET A 1 -18.44 53.60 24.81
C MET A 1 -18.28 52.44 23.86
N ILE A 2 -17.30 51.57 24.12
CA ILE A 2 -16.68 50.63 23.17
C ILE A 2 -17.57 49.40 22.92
N LYS A 3 -17.66 49.05 21.63
CA LYS A 3 -18.40 47.93 21.03
C LYS A 3 -17.83 46.59 21.50
N ILE A 4 -18.64 45.75 22.16
CA ILE A 4 -18.32 44.33 22.38
C ILE A 4 -18.96 43.54 21.22
N VAL A 5 -18.23 43.54 20.11
CA VAL A 5 -18.49 42.74 18.91
C VAL A 5 -17.64 41.48 19.04
N TRP A 6 -18.33 40.34 19.11
CA TRP A 6 -17.91 39.02 18.64
C TRP A 6 -16.54 38.49 19.07
N LEU A 7 -16.50 37.50 19.98
CA LEU A 7 -15.42 36.51 20.06
C LEU A 7 -15.88 35.30 20.89
N LEU A 8 -16.91 34.59 20.41
CA LEU A 8 -16.97 33.14 20.63
C LEU A 8 -16.48 32.50 19.34
N ALA A 9 -15.17 32.65 19.11
CA ALA A 9 -14.49 31.83 18.12
C ALA A 9 -14.73 30.37 18.50
N ALA A 10 -15.31 29.63 17.57
CA ALA A 10 -15.53 28.21 17.67
C ALA A 10 -14.23 27.53 18.12
N PHE A 11 -14.21 27.04 19.36
CA PHE A 11 -13.31 25.96 19.76
C PHE A 11 -13.81 24.68 19.09
N SER A 12 -13.75 24.64 17.76
CA SER A 12 -13.74 23.39 17.02
C SER A 12 -12.35 22.82 17.21
N SER A 13 -12.16 22.11 18.33
CA SER A 13 -11.07 21.16 18.45
C SER A 13 -11.22 20.18 17.29
N THR A 14 -10.46 20.38 16.21
CA THR A 14 -10.25 19.36 15.20
C THR A 14 -9.46 18.25 15.88
N ALA A 15 -10.17 17.40 16.63
CA ALA A 15 -9.66 16.10 17.00
C ALA A 15 -9.39 15.37 15.69
N HIS A 16 -8.15 15.46 15.21
CA HIS A 16 -7.75 14.79 13.98
C HIS A 16 -7.98 13.29 14.18
N CYS A 17 -8.93 12.75 13.42
CA CYS A 17 -9.24 11.35 13.50
C CYS A 17 -8.02 10.57 13.01
N PHE A 18 -7.56 9.57 13.76
CA PHE A 18 -6.35 8.83 13.37
C PHE A 18 -6.49 8.14 12.01
N TYR A 19 -7.73 7.88 11.56
CA TYR A 19 -8.02 7.35 10.22
C TYR A 19 -7.52 8.27 9.11
N ASP A 20 -7.49 9.59 9.31
CA ASP A 20 -7.06 10.57 8.30
C ASP A 20 -5.57 10.45 7.95
N GLN A 21 -4.80 9.76 8.80
CA GLN A 21 -3.39 9.49 8.58
C GLN A 21 -3.15 8.25 7.72
N MET A 22 -4.21 7.56 7.29
CA MET A 22 -4.14 6.34 6.51
C MET A 22 -4.96 6.46 5.22
N ARG A 23 -4.55 5.71 4.21
CA ARG A 23 -5.29 5.61 2.95
C ARG A 23 -5.10 4.26 2.30
N CYS A 24 -6.08 3.88 1.50
CA CYS A 24 -5.96 2.75 0.58
C CYS A 24 -5.04 3.12 -0.59
N ALA A 25 -4.21 2.16 -1.02
CA ALA A 25 -3.51 2.24 -2.28
C ALA A 25 -4.39 1.65 -3.40
N ASN A 26 -4.14 2.07 -4.65
CA ASN A 26 -4.81 1.48 -5.80
C ASN A 26 -4.08 0.18 -6.22
N CYS A 27 -4.69 -0.96 -5.92
CA CYS A 27 -4.16 -2.29 -6.27
C CYS A 27 -4.89 -2.97 -7.44
N SER A 28 -5.72 -2.24 -8.20
CA SER A 28 -6.54 -2.82 -9.28
C SER A 28 -5.72 -3.62 -10.30
N SER A 29 -4.50 -3.18 -10.63
CA SER A 29 -3.64 -3.88 -11.60
C SER A 29 -3.18 -5.27 -11.14
N VAL A 30 -3.01 -5.48 -9.82
CA VAL A 30 -2.61 -6.78 -9.26
C VAL A 30 -3.75 -7.80 -9.34
N ASN A 31 -5.00 -7.32 -9.29
CA ASN A 31 -6.19 -8.16 -9.26
C ASN A 31 -6.69 -8.56 -10.66
N GLN A 32 -6.17 -7.98 -11.74
CA GLN A 32 -6.66 -8.21 -13.11
C GLN A 32 -6.47 -9.65 -13.60
N GLU A 33 -5.37 -10.30 -13.22
CA GLU A 33 -4.99 -11.62 -13.73
C GLU A 33 -4.95 -12.68 -12.62
N CYS A 34 -5.54 -12.39 -11.46
CA CYS A 34 -5.44 -13.25 -10.29
C CYS A 34 -6.79 -13.54 -9.65
N LYS A 35 -7.05 -14.83 -9.43
CA LYS A 35 -8.19 -15.28 -8.63
C LYS A 35 -7.72 -15.73 -7.26
N ILE A 36 -8.14 -14.98 -6.23
CA ILE A 36 -7.81 -15.27 -4.84
C ILE A 36 -8.77 -16.33 -4.30
N GLN A 37 -8.22 -17.34 -3.63
CA GLN A 37 -9.00 -18.40 -2.97
C GLN A 37 -8.86 -18.40 -1.45
N THR A 38 -7.86 -17.68 -0.93
CA THR A 38 -7.55 -17.64 0.50
C THR A 38 -7.86 -16.25 1.05
N THR A 39 -8.11 -16.18 2.36
CA THR A 39 -8.26 -14.91 3.07
C THR A 39 -7.11 -14.76 4.03
N GLY A 40 -6.55 -13.56 4.12
CA GLY A 40 -5.50 -13.29 5.07
C GLY A 40 -5.05 -11.84 5.06
N TRP A 41 -4.08 -11.56 5.92
CA TRP A 41 -3.50 -10.25 6.06
C TRP A 41 -2.07 -10.33 6.60
N SER A 42 -1.30 -9.29 6.34
CA SER A 42 0.04 -9.13 6.89
C SER A 42 0.46 -7.66 6.88
N CYS A 43 1.42 -7.30 7.72
CA CYS A 43 1.92 -5.93 7.80
C CYS A 43 3.43 -5.92 7.61
N GLU A 44 3.94 -4.81 7.09
CA GLU A 44 5.39 -4.58 6.96
C GLU A 44 6.09 -4.73 8.31
N PHE A 45 5.50 -4.14 9.35
CA PHE A 45 6.03 -4.14 10.71
C PHE A 45 5.11 -4.87 11.68
N GLU A 46 5.69 -5.61 12.62
CA GLU A 46 4.95 -6.32 13.68
C GLU A 46 4.16 -5.35 14.57
N ILE A 47 4.69 -4.14 14.79
CA ILE A 47 4.00 -3.10 15.56
C ILE A 47 2.70 -2.64 14.91
N ASP A 48 2.61 -2.68 13.58
CA ASP A 48 1.38 -2.36 12.85
C ASP A 48 0.40 -3.54 12.90
N ALA A 49 0.90 -4.77 12.83
CA ALA A 49 0.08 -5.96 13.02
C ALA A 49 -0.57 -6.00 14.41
N LYS A 50 0.14 -5.59 15.47
CA LYS A 50 -0.39 -5.49 16.84
C LYS A 50 -1.45 -4.39 17.04
N LYS A 51 -1.65 -3.50 16.07
CA LYS A 51 -2.70 -2.47 16.13
C LYS A 51 -4.01 -2.95 15.52
N LEU A 52 -4.00 -4.09 14.85
CA LEU A 52 -5.06 -4.62 14.02
C LEU A 52 -5.69 -5.86 14.66
N ASP A 53 -7.02 -5.97 14.58
CA ASP A 53 -7.78 -7.12 15.07
C ASP A 53 -8.78 -7.57 14.00
N PRO A 54 -8.78 -8.85 13.59
CA PRO A 54 -9.75 -9.37 12.63
C PRO A 54 -11.16 -9.61 13.20
N ASN A 55 -11.37 -9.44 14.51
CA ASN A 55 -12.64 -9.71 15.20
C ASN A 55 -13.28 -8.46 15.82
N LEU A 56 -12.88 -7.26 15.37
CA LEU A 56 -13.42 -6.01 15.89
C LEU A 56 -14.59 -5.48 15.05
N ASN A 57 -15.43 -4.68 15.68
CA ASN A 57 -16.53 -4.04 14.98
C ASN A 57 -16.00 -2.96 14.02
N SER A 58 -15.97 -3.28 12.72
CA SER A 58 -15.59 -2.37 11.63
C SER A 58 -16.57 -1.20 11.38
N SER A 59 -17.65 -1.07 12.16
CA SER A 59 -18.67 -0.02 11.98
C SER A 59 -18.10 1.38 12.02
N GLN A 60 -17.10 1.62 12.88
CA GLN A 60 -16.46 2.93 13.06
C GLN A 60 -15.42 3.27 11.97
N ILE A 61 -15.05 2.32 11.11
CA ILE A 61 -14.09 2.58 10.03
C ILE A 61 -14.76 3.46 8.97
N PRO A 62 -14.10 4.55 8.52
CA PRO A 62 -14.64 5.40 7.47
C PRO A 62 -14.74 4.67 6.14
N SER A 63 -15.69 5.07 5.30
CA SER A 63 -15.91 4.47 3.98
C SER A 63 -14.67 4.46 3.09
N SER A 64 -13.81 5.48 3.22
CA SER A 64 -12.53 5.58 2.51
C SER A 64 -11.63 4.37 2.76
N LEU A 65 -11.55 3.87 4.01
CA LEU A 65 -10.71 2.74 4.39
C LEU A 65 -11.41 1.39 4.20
N LYS A 66 -12.74 1.35 4.27
CA LYS A 66 -13.54 0.13 4.01
C LYS A 66 -13.32 -0.44 2.61
N THR A 67 -12.84 0.35 1.66
CA THR A 67 -12.51 -0.12 0.30
C THR A 67 -11.30 -1.06 0.24
N CYS A 68 -10.40 -1.00 1.21
CA CYS A 68 -9.19 -1.83 1.24
C CYS A 68 -9.03 -2.67 2.51
N MET A 69 -10.02 -2.65 3.41
CA MET A 69 -10.03 -3.42 4.65
C MET A 69 -11.16 -4.45 4.63
N PRO A 70 -10.91 -5.71 5.03
CA PRO A 70 -11.95 -6.71 5.09
C PRO A 70 -12.98 -6.39 6.20
N PRO A 71 -14.23 -6.85 6.05
CA PRO A 71 -15.23 -6.72 7.11
C PRO A 71 -14.76 -7.43 8.38
N GLY A 72 -15.06 -6.86 9.56
CA GLY A 72 -14.61 -7.38 10.86
C GLY A 72 -13.18 -6.99 11.25
N MET A 73 -12.40 -6.43 10.32
CA MET A 73 -11.11 -5.84 10.65
C MET A 73 -11.28 -4.52 11.41
N GLY A 74 -10.52 -4.30 12.47
CA GLY A 74 -10.53 -3.07 13.26
C GLY A 74 -9.17 -2.67 13.83
N PHE A 75 -9.12 -1.51 14.50
CA PHE A 75 -7.92 -0.98 15.15
C PHE A 75 -8.09 -0.99 16.68
N ILE A 76 -7.17 -1.61 17.41
CA ILE A 76 -7.29 -1.86 18.87
C ILE A 76 -6.99 -0.62 19.72
N LYS A 77 -6.19 0.33 19.22
CA LYS A 77 -5.62 1.43 20.03
C LYS A 77 -5.81 2.82 19.44
N GLU A 78 -6.69 2.96 18.45
CA GLU A 78 -6.93 4.22 17.74
C GLU A 78 -5.63 4.91 17.27
N LYS A 79 -4.65 4.10 16.86
CA LYS A 79 -3.34 4.57 16.40
C LYS A 79 -3.16 4.23 14.94
N PRO A 80 -2.62 5.15 14.13
CA PRO A 80 -2.35 4.87 12.73
C PRO A 80 -1.21 3.87 12.59
N ILE A 81 -1.20 3.14 11.48
CA ILE A 81 -0.05 2.33 11.08
C ILE A 81 1.13 3.23 10.69
N ILE A 82 2.35 2.71 10.80
CA ILE A 82 3.58 3.43 10.44
C ILE A 82 3.94 3.15 8.99
N GLY A 83 3.91 1.88 8.58
CA GLY A 83 4.21 1.43 7.22
C GLY A 83 2.95 1.16 6.42
N TYR A 84 2.76 -0.10 6.05
CA TYR A 84 1.58 -0.59 5.36
C TYR A 84 1.15 -1.97 5.85
N CYS A 85 -0.12 -2.28 5.62
CA CYS A 85 -0.66 -3.63 5.76
C CYS A 85 -1.37 -4.04 4.47
N CYS A 86 -1.29 -5.32 4.17
CA CYS A 86 -1.89 -5.98 3.04
C CYS A 86 -3.04 -6.85 3.52
N PHE A 87 -4.14 -6.81 2.77
CA PHE A 87 -5.31 -7.64 3.01
C PHE A 87 -5.67 -8.36 1.72
N TRP A 88 -6.18 -9.58 1.83
CA TRP A 88 -6.69 -10.30 0.68
C TRP A 88 -7.86 -11.20 1.04
N SER A 89 -8.81 -11.32 0.11
CA SER A 89 -9.89 -12.29 0.14
C SER A 89 -10.41 -12.53 -1.29
N PRO A 90 -11.21 -13.59 -1.52
CA PRO A 90 -11.84 -13.83 -2.82
C PRO A 90 -12.70 -12.66 -3.33
N GLU A 91 -13.36 -11.93 -2.41
CA GLU A 91 -14.26 -10.82 -2.74
C GLU A 91 -13.53 -9.49 -2.90
N LEU A 92 -12.50 -9.27 -2.08
CA LEU A 92 -11.79 -7.99 -1.99
C LEU A 92 -10.63 -7.88 -3.00
N GLY A 93 -10.07 -9.02 -3.42
CA GLY A 93 -8.77 -9.03 -4.10
C GLY A 93 -7.63 -8.67 -3.15
N CYS A 94 -6.42 -8.48 -3.68
CA CYS A 94 -5.31 -7.91 -2.92
C CYS A 94 -5.57 -6.41 -2.71
N GLN A 95 -5.45 -5.97 -1.47
CA GLN A 95 -5.56 -4.59 -1.09
C GLN A 95 -4.43 -4.18 -0.16
N LYS A 96 -4.17 -2.87 -0.12
CA LYS A 96 -3.12 -2.27 0.70
C LYS A 96 -3.63 -1.02 1.39
N ILE A 97 -3.52 -0.98 2.70
CA ILE A 97 -3.62 0.24 3.49
C ILE A 97 -2.22 0.74 3.81
N LYS A 98 -1.99 2.05 3.78
CA LYS A 98 -0.71 2.65 4.14
C LYS A 98 -0.90 3.97 4.87
N ARG A 99 0.12 4.40 5.61
CA ARG A 99 0.19 5.78 6.10
C ARG A 99 0.21 6.75 4.91
N VAL A 100 -0.44 7.91 5.03
CA VAL A 100 -0.57 8.89 3.93
C VAL A 100 0.79 9.32 3.39
N GLU A 101 1.71 9.64 4.31
CA GLU A 101 3.10 10.06 4.08
C GLU A 101 4.01 8.92 3.57
N TYR A 102 3.54 7.67 3.63
CA TYR A 102 4.34 6.53 3.17
C TYR A 102 4.40 6.52 1.63
N GLU A 103 5.56 6.90 1.10
CA GLU A 103 5.79 7.10 -0.34
C GLU A 103 5.48 5.85 -1.16
N ASN A 104 5.74 4.66 -0.61
CA ASN A 104 5.63 3.44 -1.36
C ASN A 104 4.19 2.88 -1.41
N GLY A 105 3.42 3.40 -2.37
CA GLY A 105 2.07 2.94 -2.71
C GLY A 105 2.01 1.68 -3.57
N ARG A 106 3.13 1.08 -3.98
CA ARG A 106 3.11 -0.04 -4.92
C ARG A 106 2.57 -1.31 -4.25
N CYS A 107 1.65 -1.99 -4.93
CA CYS A 107 0.97 -3.18 -4.39
C CYS A 107 1.73 -4.50 -4.61
N HIS A 108 2.78 -4.53 -5.45
CA HIS A 108 3.64 -5.72 -5.60
C HIS A 108 4.29 -6.15 -4.28
N ARG A 109 4.41 -5.24 -3.30
CA ARG A 109 4.91 -5.59 -1.97
C ARG A 109 3.96 -6.48 -1.17
N CYS A 110 2.68 -6.48 -1.53
CA CYS A 110 1.70 -7.39 -0.93
C CYS A 110 1.73 -8.79 -1.52
N THR A 111 2.51 -9.02 -2.58
CA THR A 111 2.44 -10.26 -3.37
C THR A 111 3.75 -11.02 -3.44
N ARG A 112 4.89 -10.42 -3.06
CA ARG A 112 6.16 -11.18 -2.94
C ARG A 112 6.35 -11.69 -1.51
N ALA A 113 6.82 -12.93 -1.41
CA ALA A 113 6.92 -13.74 -0.21
C ALA A 113 7.81 -13.20 0.93
N ILE A 114 8.79 -12.33 0.63
CA ILE A 114 9.85 -12.00 1.58
C ILE A 114 10.15 -10.49 1.52
N TRP A 115 9.44 -9.72 2.35
CA TRP A 115 9.80 -8.32 2.64
C TRP A 115 10.04 -8.08 4.14
N SER A 116 9.51 -8.92 5.01
CA SER A 116 9.78 -8.95 6.46
C SER A 116 9.47 -10.34 7.02
N SER A 117 10.06 -10.68 8.17
CA SER A 117 9.77 -11.94 8.89
C SER A 117 8.30 -12.08 9.28
N VAL A 118 7.58 -10.96 9.40
CA VAL A 118 6.14 -10.92 9.72
C VAL A 118 5.29 -11.31 8.52
N MET A 119 5.78 -11.06 7.30
CA MET A 119 5.10 -11.36 6.04
C MET A 119 5.53 -12.69 5.41
N GLU A 120 6.50 -13.40 5.99
CA GLU A 120 7.00 -14.66 5.47
C GLU A 120 5.85 -15.68 5.34
N ASN A 121 5.63 -16.16 4.12
CA ASN A 121 4.53 -17.05 3.73
C ASN A 121 3.11 -16.50 4.00
N LYS A 122 2.98 -15.21 4.31
CA LYS A 122 1.70 -14.52 4.58
C LYS A 122 1.55 -13.34 3.62
N THR A 123 1.47 -13.64 2.33
CA THR A 123 1.29 -12.63 1.29
C THR A 123 0.11 -12.96 0.39
N CYS A 124 -0.39 -11.94 -0.30
CA CYS A 124 -1.47 -12.10 -1.23
C CYS A 124 -1.02 -13.03 -2.37
N PRO A 125 -1.81 -14.07 -2.72
CA PRO A 125 -1.39 -15.08 -3.70
C PRO A 125 -1.37 -14.59 -5.16
N CYS A 126 -1.49 -13.28 -5.41
CA CYS A 126 -1.48 -12.67 -6.73
C CYS A 126 -0.11 -12.14 -7.10
N GLY A 127 0.81 -13.03 -7.42
CA GLY A 127 2.11 -12.66 -7.95
C GLY A 127 2.72 -13.85 -8.65
N ASN A 128 3.53 -13.60 -9.68
CA ASN A 128 4.40 -14.65 -10.16
C ASN A 128 5.46 -14.88 -9.07
N TRP A 129 5.27 -15.94 -8.30
CA TRP A 129 6.24 -16.47 -7.32
C TRP A 129 7.51 -17.01 -8.00
N PHE A 130 7.62 -16.86 -9.33
CA PHE A 130 8.79 -17.22 -10.11
C PHE A 130 9.95 -16.28 -9.77
N LEU A 131 10.69 -16.69 -8.73
CA LEU A 131 12.12 -16.52 -8.51
C LEU A 131 12.62 -15.07 -8.41
N GLY A 132 13.22 -14.77 -7.25
CA GLY A 132 14.17 -13.66 -7.08
C GLY A 132 15.42 -13.83 -7.93
N LEU A 133 15.29 -13.65 -9.25
CA LEU A 133 16.39 -13.51 -10.21
C LEU A 133 16.30 -12.22 -11.03
N GLU A 134 15.25 -11.41 -10.86
CA GLU A 134 15.08 -10.14 -11.60
C GLU A 134 15.35 -8.88 -10.79
N ASP A 135 15.95 -9.00 -9.59
CA ASP A 135 16.49 -7.83 -8.87
C ASP A 135 17.99 -7.56 -9.20
N SER A 136 18.55 -8.19 -10.25
CA SER A 136 19.89 -7.87 -10.79
C SER A 136 19.90 -7.40 -12.25
N ALA A 137 18.76 -7.35 -12.94
CA ALA A 137 18.71 -6.75 -14.27
C ALA A 137 18.36 -5.27 -14.14
N ILE A 138 19.34 -4.46 -13.75
CA ILE A 138 19.48 -3.13 -14.31
C ILE A 138 19.41 -3.33 -15.83
N ARG A 139 18.26 -3.07 -16.45
CA ARG A 139 18.16 -2.87 -17.89
C ARG A 139 18.60 -1.41 -18.11
N PRO A 140 19.86 -1.12 -18.46
CA PRO A 140 20.14 0.18 -19.04
C PRO A 140 19.32 0.25 -20.31
N LYS A 141 18.40 1.21 -20.36
CA LYS A 141 17.71 1.67 -21.55
C LYS A 141 18.73 2.34 -22.48
N SER A 142 19.69 1.59 -23.02
CA SER A 142 20.73 2.15 -23.90
C SER A 142 21.22 1.22 -25.02
N ARG A 143 20.79 -0.05 -25.10
CA ARG A 143 21.24 -0.94 -26.18
C ARG A 143 20.75 -0.55 -27.58
N GLY A 144 19.67 0.22 -27.70
CA GLY A 144 19.23 0.78 -28.99
C GLY A 144 20.14 1.91 -29.49
N SER A 145 20.63 2.77 -28.60
CA SER A 145 21.39 3.96 -28.99
C SER A 145 22.85 3.66 -29.32
N ILE A 146 23.47 2.65 -28.70
CA ILE A 146 24.89 2.31 -28.97
C ILE A 146 25.05 1.64 -30.34
N LEU A 147 24.09 0.77 -30.74
CA LEU A 147 24.12 0.14 -32.07
C LEU A 147 23.88 1.17 -33.19
N ILE A 148 22.96 2.12 -32.99
CA ILE A 148 22.71 3.19 -33.95
C ILE A 148 23.93 4.12 -34.09
N LEU A 149 24.62 4.45 -32.98
CA LEU A 149 25.83 5.27 -33.02
C LEU A 149 26.97 4.57 -33.76
N LEU A 150 27.16 3.26 -33.53
CA LEU A 150 28.21 2.48 -34.20
C LEU A 150 27.94 2.34 -35.70
N THR A 151 26.68 2.12 -36.11
CA THR A 151 26.33 2.06 -37.54
C THR A 151 26.49 3.41 -38.25
N LEU A 152 26.17 4.52 -37.58
CA LEU A 152 26.38 5.87 -38.11
C LEU A 152 27.87 6.19 -38.27
N TYR A 153 28.71 5.77 -37.31
CA TYR A 153 30.14 5.99 -37.37
C TYR A 153 30.81 5.23 -38.52
N THR A 154 30.37 4.01 -38.81
CA THR A 154 30.90 3.23 -39.95
C THR A 154 30.44 3.75 -41.30
N LEU A 155 29.27 4.40 -41.40
CA LEU A 155 28.76 4.98 -42.65
C LEU A 155 29.34 6.37 -42.96
N LEU A 156 29.85 7.09 -41.96
CA LEU A 156 30.48 8.41 -42.14
C LEU A 156 31.97 8.34 -42.51
N PHE A 157 32.60 7.17 -42.36
CA PHE A 157 34.02 6.94 -42.64
C PHE A 157 34.26 6.01 -43.85
N LEU A 158 33.26 5.82 -44.70
CA LEU A 158 33.31 5.03 -45.93
C LEU A 158 33.06 5.92 -47.16
#